data_AF-A0A0J6TE09-F1
#
_entry.id   AF-A0A0J6TE09-F1
#
_cell.length_a   1.000
_cell.length_b   1.000
_cell.length_c   1.000
_cell.angle_alpha   90.00
_cell.angle_beta   90.00
_cell.angle_gamma   90.00
#
_symmetry.space_group_name_H-M   'P 1'
#
loop_
_entity.id
_entity.type
_entity.pdbx_description
1 polymer ?
#
loop_
_entity_poly.entity_id
_entity_poly.type
_entity_poly.pdbx_seq_one_letter_code
_entity_poly.pdbx_strand_id
1 'polypeptide(L)'
;MVQDGIPPQASHLQVDLEEVAPGEFIIAIVWREKKLGSLYLRGDRRYATAFLEAARQRIVLAIAGDGPADIDRQVQRELIDLSRTLQKPSG
;
A
#
# COMPACT_ATOMS: atom_id res chain seq x y z
N MET A 1 7.76 -18.78 -18.35
CA MET A 1 7.76 -18.76 -16.88
C MET A 1 6.49 -18.05 -16.45
N VAL A 2 5.73 -18.69 -15.56
CA VAL A 2 4.33 -18.40 -15.22
C VAL A 2 4.16 -17.02 -14.57
N GLN A 3 3.27 -16.20 -15.12
CA GLN A 3 2.64 -15.11 -14.38
C GLN A 3 1.27 -15.63 -13.94
N ASP A 4 1.20 -15.98 -12.67
CA ASP A 4 0.01 -16.47 -11.99
C ASP A 4 -1.10 -15.42 -12.04
N GLY A 5 -2.29 -15.85 -12.43
CA GLY A 5 -3.42 -14.99 -12.71
C GLY A 5 -4.05 -14.39 -11.47
N ILE A 6 -4.20 -13.07 -11.47
CA ILE A 6 -5.18 -12.36 -10.63
C ILE A 6 -6.22 -11.79 -11.59
N PRO A 7 -7.52 -12.12 -11.46
CA PRO A 7 -8.55 -11.62 -12.36
C PRO A 7 -8.62 -10.07 -12.27
N PRO A 8 -8.71 -9.36 -13.41
CA PRO A 8 -8.68 -7.90 -13.46
C PRO A 8 -10.05 -7.32 -13.11
N GLN A 9 -10.55 -7.57 -11.89
CA GLN A 9 -11.82 -6.99 -11.42
C GLN A 9 -11.69 -6.21 -10.10
N ALA A 10 -10.47 -5.76 -9.76
CA ALA A 10 -10.18 -4.72 -8.76
C ALA A 10 -9.26 -3.61 -9.35
N SER A 11 -9.39 -3.39 -10.66
CA SER A 11 -8.32 -3.04 -11.63
C SER A 11 -7.79 -1.62 -11.65
N HIS A 12 -7.92 -0.90 -10.55
CA HIS A 12 -7.47 0.47 -10.51
C HIS A 12 -6.43 0.69 -9.41
N LEU A 13 -6.38 -0.12 -8.35
CA LEU A 13 -5.38 -0.01 -7.29
C LEU A 13 -4.21 -0.98 -7.52
N GLN A 14 -3.01 -0.44 -7.61
CA GLN A 14 -1.74 -1.15 -7.59
C GLN A 14 -0.96 -0.70 -6.35
N VAL A 15 -0.41 -1.67 -5.63
CA VAL A 15 0.42 -1.43 -4.45
C VAL A 15 1.71 -2.19 -4.66
N ASP A 16 2.80 -1.46 -4.87
CA ASP A 16 4.11 -2.02 -5.19
C ASP A 16 5.04 -1.91 -4.00
N LEU A 17 5.93 -2.90 -3.85
CA LEU A 17 7.01 -2.90 -2.88
C LEU A 17 8.35 -2.85 -3.62
N GLU A 18 9.11 -1.79 -3.36
CA GLU A 18 10.43 -1.57 -3.93
C GLU A 18 11.48 -1.61 -2.82
N GLU A 19 12.52 -2.43 -2.97
CA GLU A 19 13.67 -2.44 -2.07
C GLU A 19 14.68 -1.41 -2.57
N VAL A 20 14.91 -0.35 -1.80
CA VAL A 20 15.81 0.76 -2.19
C VAL A 20 17.20 0.64 -1.59
N ALA A 21 17.30 -0.07 -0.46
CA ALA A 21 18.56 -0.47 0.15
C ALA A 21 18.32 -1.74 1.00
N PRO A 22 19.37 -2.46 1.41
CA PRO A 22 19.22 -3.63 2.27
C PRO A 22 18.46 -3.27 3.56
N GLY A 23 17.26 -3.84 3.70
CA GLY A 23 16.38 -3.59 4.84
C GLY A 23 15.60 -2.27 4.80
N GLU A 24 15.56 -1.60 3.64
CA GLU A 24 14.80 -0.39 3.39
C GLU A 24 13.92 -0.56 2.17
N PHE A 25 12.62 -0.29 2.36
CA PHE A 25 11.60 -0.54 1.37
C PHE A 25 10.72 0.69 1.17
N ILE A 26 10.24 0.87 -0.05
CA ILE A 26 9.22 1.83 -0.40
C ILE A 26 7.98 1.07 -0.83
N ILE A 27 6.85 1.36 -0.20
CA ILE A 27 5.53 0.91 -0.65
C ILE A 27 4.92 2.04 -1.46
N ALA A 28 4.72 1.84 -2.75
CA ALA A 28 4.09 2.81 -3.63
C ALA A 28 2.62 2.42 -3.87
N ILE A 29 1.71 3.37 -3.77
CA ILE A 29 0.29 3.16 -4.10
C ILE A 29 -0.03 3.94 -5.36
N VAL A 30 -0.52 3.22 -6.35
CA VAL A 30 -0.90 3.73 -7.66
C VAL A 30 -2.38 3.45 -7.85
N TRP A 31 -3.15 4.47 -8.21
CA TRP A 31 -4.54 4.32 -8.62
C TRP A 31 -4.72 4.83 -10.04
N ARG A 32 -5.29 4.03 -10.95
CA ARG A 32 -5.49 4.43 -12.37
C ARG A 32 -4.19 4.97 -12.99
N GLU A 33 -3.07 4.27 -12.78
CA GLU A 33 -1.75 4.67 -13.27
C GLU A 33 -1.20 5.98 -12.66
N LYS A 34 -1.93 6.60 -11.72
CA LYS A 34 -1.50 7.78 -10.96
C LYS A 34 -0.96 7.37 -9.60
N LYS A 35 0.29 7.70 -9.31
CA LYS A 35 0.86 7.53 -7.96
C LYS A 35 0.10 8.43 -6.98
N LEU A 36 -0.57 7.83 -6.00
CA LEU A 36 -1.30 8.54 -4.94
C LEU A 36 -0.39 8.87 -3.75
N GLY A 37 0.60 8.03 -3.49
CA GLY A 37 1.58 8.25 -2.45
C GLY A 37 2.54 7.09 -2.29
N SER A 38 3.45 7.23 -1.34
CA SER A 38 4.37 6.16 -0.96
C SER A 38 4.72 6.22 0.53
N LEU A 39 5.04 5.05 1.10
CA LEU A 39 5.54 4.91 2.46
C LEU A 39 6.94 4.36 2.42
N TYR A 40 7.81 4.96 3.23
CA TYR A 40 9.10 4.37 3.54
C TYR A 40 8.95 3.44 4.73
N LEU A 41 9.58 2.27 4.64
CA LEU A 41 9.57 1.22 5.63
C LEU A 41 11.00 0.74 5.85
N ARG A 42 11.38 0.56 7.11
CA ARG A 42 12.65 -0.06 7.49
C ARG A 42 12.38 -1.33 8.25
N GLY A 43 13.07 -2.42 7.92
CA GLY A 43 12.86 -3.73 8.52
C GLY A 43 13.41 -4.84 7.65
N ASP A 44 13.00 -6.07 7.91
CA ASP A 44 13.32 -7.18 7.02
C ASP A 44 12.27 -7.34 5.91
N ARG A 45 12.60 -8.15 4.90
CA ARG A 45 11.70 -8.41 3.78
C ARG A 45 10.38 -9.06 4.20
N ARG A 46 10.37 -9.88 5.25
CA ARG A 46 9.14 -10.56 5.73
C ARG A 46 8.19 -9.54 6.34
N TYR A 47 8.71 -8.64 7.17
CA TYR A 47 8.00 -7.51 7.72
C TYR A 47 7.47 -6.60 6.62
N ALA A 48 8.30 -6.30 5.61
CA ALA A 48 7.89 -5.47 4.48
C ALA A 48 6.76 -6.08 3.65
N THR A 49 6.83 -7.38 3.35
CA THR A 49 5.76 -8.09 2.64
C THR A 49 4.49 -8.18 3.49
N ALA A 50 4.60 -8.48 4.78
CA ALA A 50 3.43 -8.52 5.67
C ALA A 50 2.74 -7.16 5.79
N PHE A 51 3.53 -6.08 5.87
CA PHE A 51 3.01 -4.72 5.91
C PHE A 51 2.38 -4.32 4.58
N LEU A 52 2.96 -4.70 3.44
CA LEU A 52 2.40 -4.48 2.10
C LEU A 52 0.98 -5.07 1.99
N GLU A 53 0.81 -6.34 2.38
CA GLU A 53 -0.51 -7.00 2.33
C GLU A 53 -1.52 -6.33 3.27
N ALA A 54 -1.09 -5.97 4.49
CA ALA A 54 -1.95 -5.25 5.43
C ALA A 54 -2.36 -3.87 4.91
N ALA A 55 -1.43 -3.13 4.30
CA ALA A 55 -1.69 -1.83 3.67
C ALA A 55 -2.68 -1.99 2.51
N ARG A 56 -2.43 -2.95 1.61
CA ARG A 56 -3.30 -3.26 0.47
C ARG A 56 -4.72 -3.55 0.93
N GLN A 57 -4.91 -4.44 1.91
CA GLN A 57 -6.23 -4.79 2.40
C GLN A 57 -6.96 -3.59 3.02
N ARG A 58 -6.27 -2.77 3.81
CA ARG A 58 -6.84 -1.54 4.38
C ARG A 58 -7.29 -0.56 3.31
N ILE A 59 -6.43 -0.28 2.32
CA ILE A 59 -6.74 0.68 1.27
C ILE A 59 -7.91 0.18 0.41
N VAL A 60 -7.93 -1.11 0.04
CA VAL A 60 -9.05 -1.72 -0.69
C VAL A 60 -10.36 -1.58 0.07
N LEU A 61 -10.36 -1.81 1.37
CA LEU A 61 -11.56 -1.64 2.20
C LEU A 61 -12.00 -0.16 2.28
N ALA A 62 -11.04 0.76 2.41
CA ALA A 62 -11.31 2.19 2.51
C ALA A 62 -11.92 2.75 1.22
N ILE A 63 -11.44 2.32 0.05
CA ILE A 63 -11.98 2.77 -1.26
C ILE A 63 -13.29 2.09 -1.64
N ALA A 64 -13.59 0.92 -1.08
CA ALA A 64 -14.84 0.20 -1.36
C ALA A 64 -16.03 0.76 -0.56
N GLY A 65 -15.77 1.41 0.58
CA GLY A 65 -16.81 1.91 1.49
C GLY A 65 -17.31 3.32 1.20
N ASP A 66 -16.46 4.20 0.65
CA ASP A 66 -16.80 5.57 0.29
C ASP A 66 -16.82 5.71 -1.24
N GLY A 67 -17.92 6.22 -1.79
CA GLY A 67 -18.11 6.35 -3.24
C GLY A 67 -17.00 7.12 -3.98
N PRO A 68 -17.02 7.14 -5.32
CA PRO A 68 -15.89 7.51 -6.18
C PRO A 68 -15.42 8.99 -6.10
N ALA A 69 -15.99 9.82 -5.24
CA ALA A 69 -15.75 11.27 -5.23
C ALA A 69 -14.36 11.66 -4.69
N ASP A 70 -13.77 10.90 -3.76
CA ASP A 70 -12.58 11.34 -3.02
C ASP A 70 -11.55 10.22 -2.74
N ILE A 71 -11.37 9.27 -3.67
CA ILE A 71 -10.43 8.15 -3.54
C ILE A 71 -9.01 8.63 -3.20
N ASP A 72 -8.52 9.69 -3.87
CA ASP A 72 -7.19 10.25 -3.65
C ASP A 72 -7.00 10.67 -2.18
N ARG A 73 -7.98 11.38 -1.62
CA ARG A 73 -7.97 11.86 -0.23
C ARG A 73 -8.06 10.71 0.77
N GLN A 74 -8.87 9.70 0.45
CA GLN A 74 -9.03 8.52 1.28
C GLN A 74 -7.73 7.70 1.34
N VAL A 75 -7.08 7.46 0.20
CA VAL A 75 -5.79 6.78 0.16
C VAL A 75 -4.72 7.56 0.91
N GLN A 76 -4.67 8.89 0.77
CA GLN A 76 -3.73 9.72 1.54
C GLN A 76 -3.97 9.64 3.05
N ARG A 77 -5.24 9.60 3.49
CA ARG A 77 -5.59 9.45 4.91
C ARG A 77 -5.12 8.09 5.45
N GLU A 78 -5.41 7.00 4.74
CA GLU A 78 -4.97 5.66 5.13
C GLU A 78 -3.44 5.57 5.15
N LEU A 79 -2.75 6.19 4.19
CA LEU A 79 -1.30 6.29 4.18
C LEU A 79 -0.74 6.98 5.42
N ILE A 80 -1.33 8.11 5.82
CA ILE A 80 -0.94 8.82 7.03
C ILE A 80 -1.16 7.96 8.26
N ASP A 81 -2.29 7.28 8.36
CA ASP A 81 -2.60 6.41 9.49
C ASP A 81 -1.67 5.19 9.55
N LEU A 82 -1.35 4.58 8.41
CA LEU A 82 -0.35 3.52 8.29
C LEU A 82 1.05 4.01 8.70
N SER A 83 1.47 5.19 8.26
CA SER A 83 2.74 5.81 8.69
C SER A 83 2.78 6.03 10.20
N ARG A 84 1.66 6.44 10.81
CA ARG A 84 1.57 6.60 12.28
C ARG A 84 1.66 5.26 13.02
N THR A 85 1.12 4.18 12.45
CA THR A 85 1.28 2.84 13.05
C THR A 85 2.73 2.36 12.99
N LEU A 86 3.49 2.72 11.95
CA LEU A 86 4.93 2.42 11.84
C LEU A 86 5.78 3.20 12.85
N GLN A 87 5.40 4.44 13.16
CA GLN A 87 6.11 5.30 14.09
C GLN A 87 5.81 5.01 15.56
N LYS A 88 4.79 4.22 15.87
CA LYS A 88 4.62 3.69 17.22
C LYS A 88 5.60 2.53 17.39
N PRO A 89 6.62 2.64 18.25
CA PRO A 89 7.32 1.45 18.69
C PRO A 89 6.25 0.59 19.37
N SER A 90 6.06 -0.63 18.87
CA SER A 90 5.43 -1.65 19.70
C SER A 90 6.42 -1.86 20.85
N GLY A 91 6.15 -1.19 21.96
CA GLY A 91 6.93 -1.31 23.20
C GLY A 91 6.75 -2.68 23.83
#